data_AF-A0A091GT41-F1
#
_entry.id   AF-A0A091GT41-F1
#
_cell.length_a   1.000
_cell.length_b   1.000
_cell.length_c   1.000
_cell.angle_alpha   90.00
_cell.angle_beta   90.00
_cell.angle_gamma   90.00
#
_symmetry.space_group_name_H-M   'P 1'
#
loop_
_entity.id
_entity.type
_entity.pdbx_description
1 polymer ?
#
loop_
_entity_poly.entity_id
_entity_poly.type
_entity_poly.pdbx_seq_one_letter_code
_entity_poly.pdbx_strand_id
1 'polypeptide(L)'
;DLLMVAVMLGVCSIMGLPWFVAATVLSISHVNSLKLESECSAPGEQPKFLGIREQRVTGLMIFVLMGSSVFLTSILKFIPMPVLYGVFLYMGASSLKGIQLFDRIKLFWMPAKHQPDFIYLRHVPLRKVHLFTVIQLSCLVLLWIIKVSRAAIVFPMMVLALVFVRKLMDFFFTKRELSWLDDLMPESKKKKLEDAEKE
;
A
#
# COMPACT_ATOMS: atom_id res chain seq x y z
N ASP A 1 12.82 13.82 5.41
CA ASP A 1 11.37 13.85 5.73
C ASP A 1 11.08 14.08 7.21
N LEU A 2 11.51 13.20 8.13
CA LEU A 2 11.16 13.32 9.55
C LEU A 2 11.55 14.68 10.16
N LEU A 3 12.75 15.19 9.86
CA LEU A 3 13.20 16.52 10.29
C LEU A 3 12.28 17.64 9.77
N MET A 4 11.86 17.57 8.51
CA MET A 4 10.98 18.57 7.90
C MET A 4 9.59 18.55 8.54
N VAL A 5 9.04 17.36 8.80
CA VAL A 5 7.77 17.19 9.52
C VAL A 5 7.88 17.76 10.94
N ALA A 6 8.98 17.52 11.65
CA ALA A 6 9.21 18.07 12.99
C ALA A 6 9.26 19.60 13.00
N VAL A 7 9.95 20.22 12.03
CA VAL A 7 9.97 21.67 11.87
C VAL A 7 8.56 22.22 11.59
N MET A 8 7.82 21.59 10.66
CA MET A 8 6.45 21.99 10.34
C MET A 8 5.50 21.82 11.53
N LEU A 9 5.64 20.78 12.34
CA LEU A 9 4.89 20.62 13.59
C LEU A 9 5.13 21.79 14.55
N GLY A 10 6.38 22.23 14.70
CA GLY A 10 6.72 23.40 15.51
C GLY A 10 6.03 24.66 15.01
N VAL A 11 6.11 24.93 13.69
CA VAL A 11 5.46 26.10 13.07
C VAL A 11 3.93 26.04 13.22
N CYS A 12 3.30 24.90 12.91
CA CYS A 12 1.84 24.72 13.07
C CYS A 12 1.39 24.92 14.52
N SER A 13 2.18 24.46 15.50
CA SER A 13 1.87 24.63 16.92
C SER A 13 1.89 26.09 17.36
N ILE A 14 2.86 26.88 16.87
CA ILE A 14 2.94 28.32 17.17
C ILE A 14 1.77 29.09 16.52
N MET A 15 1.40 28.70 15.30
CA MET A 15 0.32 29.36 14.54
C MET A 15 -1.10 28.86 14.91
N GLY A 16 -1.23 27.87 15.80
CA GLY A 16 -2.52 27.27 16.17
C GLY A 16 -3.17 26.43 15.05
N LEU A 17 -2.39 25.98 14.07
CA LEU A 17 -2.84 25.16 12.95
C LEU A 17 -2.79 23.66 13.30
N PRO A 18 -3.66 22.82 12.71
CA PRO A 18 -3.63 21.39 12.91
C PRO A 18 -2.32 20.78 12.40
N TRP A 19 -1.88 19.72 13.07
CA TRP A 19 -0.67 18.98 12.69
C TRP A 19 -0.88 18.15 11.43
N PHE A 20 0.08 18.22 10.52
CA PHE A 20 0.06 17.46 9.27
C PHE A 20 1.02 16.27 9.33
N VAL A 21 0.56 15.11 8.85
CA VAL A 21 1.32 13.87 8.75
C VAL A 21 1.15 13.30 7.34
N ALA A 22 2.14 12.55 6.85
CA ALA A 22 2.09 11.93 5.54
C ALA A 22 0.88 10.97 5.40
N ALA A 23 0.10 11.16 4.34
CA ALA A 23 -1.09 10.34 4.05
C ALA A 23 -0.74 9.21 3.07
N THR A 24 -0.84 7.96 3.51
CA THR A 24 -0.41 6.79 2.74
C THR A 24 -1.23 6.57 1.46
N VAL A 25 -2.57 6.54 1.55
CA VAL A 25 -3.45 6.31 0.39
C VAL A 25 -3.30 7.38 -0.69
N LEU A 26 -3.20 8.65 -0.27
CA LEU A 26 -3.02 9.77 -1.19
C LEU A 26 -1.63 9.73 -1.86
N SER A 27 -0.59 9.41 -1.09
CA SER A 27 0.77 9.29 -1.62
C SER A 27 0.88 8.15 -2.63
N ILE A 28 0.30 6.98 -2.34
CA ILE A 28 0.26 5.85 -3.28
C ILE A 28 -0.52 6.22 -4.54
N SER A 29 -1.67 6.87 -4.40
CA SER A 29 -2.48 7.30 -5.55
C SER A 29 -1.73 8.30 -6.44
N HIS A 30 -0.99 9.23 -5.83
CA HIS A 30 -0.13 10.17 -6.54
C HIS A 30 1.06 9.48 -7.24
N VAL A 31 1.68 8.49 -6.60
CA VAL A 31 2.74 7.69 -7.25
C VAL A 31 2.17 6.88 -8.42
N ASN A 32 0.98 6.31 -8.25
CA ASN A 32 0.31 5.54 -9.30
C ASN A 32 -0.08 6.39 -10.51
N SER A 33 -0.42 7.69 -10.33
CA SER A 33 -0.69 8.58 -11.47
C SER A 33 0.57 8.96 -12.26
N LEU A 34 1.75 8.76 -11.67
CA LEU A 34 3.07 9.00 -12.28
C LEU A 34 3.73 7.70 -12.79
N LYS A 35 3.02 6.57 -12.68
CA LYS A 35 3.47 5.26 -13.13
C LYS A 35 3.47 5.21 -14.66
N LEU A 36 4.58 4.75 -15.23
CA LEU A 36 4.70 4.47 -16.66
C LEU A 36 4.60 2.98 -16.92
N GLU A 37 3.71 2.65 -17.83
CA GLU A 37 3.45 1.31 -18.34
C GLU A 37 3.77 1.28 -19.84
N SER A 38 4.26 0.14 -20.33
CA SER A 38 4.64 -0.04 -21.73
C SER A 38 3.43 0.03 -22.66
N GLU A 39 3.55 0.80 -23.74
CA GLU A 39 2.48 0.98 -24.75
C GLU A 39 2.34 -0.23 -25.68
N CYS A 40 3.42 -1.00 -25.88
CA CYS A 40 3.42 -2.20 -26.70
C CYS A 40 3.44 -3.45 -25.82
N SER A 41 2.26 -3.91 -25.40
CA SER A 41 2.04 -5.26 -24.90
C SER A 41 1.22 -6.03 -25.94
N ALA A 42 1.62 -7.26 -26.25
CA ALA A 42 0.79 -8.12 -27.09
C ALA A 42 -0.59 -8.29 -26.41
N PRO A 43 -1.71 -8.38 -27.18
CA PRO A 43 -3.03 -8.53 -26.59
C PRO A 43 -3.07 -9.76 -25.65
N GLY A 44 -3.31 -9.52 -24.37
CA GLY A 44 -3.32 -10.55 -23.31
C GLY A 44 -2.10 -10.53 -22.38
N GLU A 45 -1.03 -9.79 -22.71
CA GLU A 45 0.12 -9.59 -21.83
C GLU A 45 -0.11 -8.41 -20.89
N GLN A 46 0.25 -8.57 -19.60
CA GLN A 46 0.15 -7.48 -18.63
C GLN A 46 1.11 -6.35 -19.02
N PRO A 47 0.69 -5.07 -18.95
CA PRO A 47 1.54 -3.95 -19.32
C PRO A 47 2.81 -3.94 -18.49
N LYS A 48 3.96 -3.92 -19.18
CA LYS A 48 5.27 -3.96 -18.52
C LYS A 48 5.50 -2.63 -17.80
N PHE A 49 5.68 -2.68 -16.48
CA PHE A 49 6.07 -1.51 -15.69
C PHE A 49 7.46 -1.02 -16.11
N LEU A 50 7.52 0.22 -16.62
CA LEU A 50 8.76 0.85 -17.09
C LEU A 50 9.43 1.66 -15.97
N GLY A 51 8.64 2.32 -15.12
CA GLY A 51 9.15 3.12 -14.01
C GLY A 51 8.13 4.12 -13.47
N ILE A 52 8.56 4.95 -12.52
CA ILE A 52 7.76 6.05 -11.95
C ILE A 52 8.46 7.35 -12.33
N ARG A 53 7.70 8.36 -12.79
CA ARG A 53 8.23 9.70 -13.02
C ARG A 53 8.37 10.44 -11.68
N GLU A 54 9.59 10.59 -11.21
CA GLU A 54 9.88 11.44 -10.06
C GLU A 54 9.87 12.91 -10.49
N GLN A 55 8.96 13.69 -9.90
CA GLN A 55 8.93 15.13 -10.13
C GLN A 55 8.48 15.84 -8.86
N ARG A 56 8.86 17.12 -8.73
CA ARG A 56 8.56 17.95 -7.55
C ARG A 56 7.42 18.96 -7.80
N VAL A 57 7.06 19.16 -9.06
CA VAL A 57 6.17 20.24 -9.51
C VAL A 57 4.71 19.92 -9.24
N THR A 58 4.22 18.73 -9.52
CA THR A 58 2.81 18.36 -9.28
C THR A 58 2.47 18.41 -7.81
N GLY A 59 3.37 17.96 -6.93
CA GLY A 59 3.18 18.04 -5.48
C GLY A 59 3.04 19.49 -5.02
N LEU A 60 3.95 20.36 -5.48
CA LEU A 60 3.89 21.79 -5.21
C LEU A 60 2.61 22.44 -5.78
N MET A 61 2.24 22.09 -7.01
CA MET A 61 1.02 22.59 -7.66
C MET A 61 -0.25 22.19 -6.91
N ILE A 62 -0.33 20.97 -6.37
CA ILE A 62 -1.47 20.53 -5.55
C ILE A 62 -1.62 21.43 -4.32
N PHE A 63 -0.53 21.73 -3.61
CA PHE A 63 -0.58 22.60 -2.43
C PHE A 63 -0.89 24.06 -2.78
N VAL A 64 -0.35 24.59 -3.88
CA VAL A 64 -0.67 25.93 -4.37
C VAL A 64 -2.15 26.02 -4.77
N LEU A 65 -2.66 25.04 -5.50
CA LEU A 65 -4.07 24.98 -5.90
C LEU A 65 -4.99 24.86 -4.68
N MET A 66 -4.62 24.04 -3.69
CA MET A 66 -5.33 23.93 -2.42
C MET A 66 -5.38 25.28 -1.67
N GLY A 67 -4.27 26.03 -1.62
CA GLY A 67 -4.23 27.38 -1.07
C GLY A 67 -5.09 28.37 -1.84
N SER A 68 -5.10 28.30 -3.16
CA SER A 68 -5.92 29.16 -4.03
C SER A 68 -7.41 28.78 -4.09
N SER A 69 -7.78 27.62 -3.52
CA SER A 69 -9.15 27.07 -3.62
C SER A 69 -10.22 28.00 -3.07
N VAL A 70 -9.86 28.87 -2.11
CA VAL A 70 -10.74 29.91 -1.54
C VAL A 70 -11.32 30.81 -2.64
N PHE A 71 -10.50 31.20 -3.62
CA PHE A 71 -10.95 32.03 -4.75
C PHE A 71 -11.84 31.26 -5.74
N LEU A 72 -11.68 29.93 -5.79
CA LEU A 72 -12.44 29.05 -6.69
C LEU A 72 -13.72 28.49 -6.04
N THR A 73 -14.05 28.88 -4.81
CA THR A 73 -15.21 28.39 -4.05
C THR A 73 -16.53 28.51 -4.82
N SER A 74 -16.71 29.59 -5.59
CA SER A 74 -17.90 29.80 -6.44
C SER A 74 -18.12 28.71 -7.48
N ILE A 75 -17.04 28.05 -7.93
CA ILE A 75 -17.08 26.94 -8.89
C ILE A 75 -17.13 25.61 -8.14
N LEU A 76 -16.28 25.44 -7.11
CA LEU A 76 -16.17 24.20 -6.35
C LEU A 76 -17.47 23.80 -5.65
N LYS A 77 -18.32 24.75 -5.27
CA LYS A 77 -19.63 24.47 -4.66
C LYS A 77 -20.60 23.68 -5.56
N PHE A 78 -20.38 23.69 -6.88
CA PHE A 78 -21.21 22.92 -7.81
C PHE A 78 -20.83 21.44 -7.86
N ILE A 79 -19.71 21.04 -7.25
CA ILE A 79 -19.26 19.66 -7.22
C ILE A 79 -20.03 18.92 -6.12
N PRO A 80 -20.90 17.95 -6.47
CA PRO A 80 -21.71 17.25 -5.48
C PRO A 80 -20.84 16.28 -4.66
N MET A 81 -21.06 16.23 -3.34
CA MET A 81 -20.32 15.34 -2.43
C MET A 81 -20.33 13.85 -2.83
N PRO A 82 -21.41 13.28 -3.40
CA PRO A 82 -21.40 11.91 -3.93
C PRO A 82 -20.28 11.61 -4.92
N VAL A 83 -19.89 12.58 -5.76
CA VAL A 83 -18.79 12.41 -6.72
C VAL A 83 -17.46 12.24 -5.99
N LEU A 84 -17.23 13.04 -4.94
CA LEU A 84 -16.02 12.93 -4.13
C LEU A 84 -15.93 11.57 -3.41
N TYR A 85 -17.04 11.07 -2.87
CA TYR A 85 -17.08 9.72 -2.29
C TYR A 85 -16.74 8.63 -3.32
N GLY A 86 -17.19 8.77 -4.57
CA GLY A 86 -16.81 7.89 -5.67
C GLY A 86 -15.30 7.90 -5.93
N VAL A 87 -14.67 9.08 -5.96
CA VAL A 87 -13.22 9.23 -6.14
C VAL A 87 -12.46 8.65 -4.93
N PHE A 88 -12.92 8.88 -3.70
CA PHE A 88 -12.32 8.29 -2.51
C PHE A 88 -12.40 6.76 -2.50
N LEU A 89 -13.54 6.20 -2.91
CA LEU A 89 -13.71 4.75 -3.03
C LEU A 89 -12.77 4.17 -4.09
N TYR A 90 -12.63 4.83 -5.24
CA TYR A 90 -11.68 4.44 -6.28
C TYR A 90 -10.24 4.49 -5.79
N MET A 91 -9.82 5.57 -5.11
CA MET A 91 -8.47 5.69 -4.55
C MET A 91 -8.21 4.60 -3.50
N GLY A 92 -9.19 4.32 -2.64
CA GLY A 92 -9.13 3.21 -1.68
C GLY A 92 -8.94 1.87 -2.38
N ALA A 93 -9.82 1.51 -3.32
CA ALA A 93 -9.76 0.24 -4.04
C ALA A 93 -8.49 0.09 -4.90
N SER A 94 -8.04 1.16 -5.54
CA SER A 94 -6.81 1.18 -6.34
C SER A 94 -5.56 1.00 -5.47
N SER A 95 -5.54 1.60 -4.27
CA SER A 95 -4.41 1.47 -3.33
C SER A 95 -4.23 0.04 -2.77
N LEU A 96 -5.28 -0.79 -2.82
CA LEU A 96 -5.20 -2.20 -2.42
C LEU A 96 -4.53 -3.09 -3.49
N LYS A 97 -4.46 -2.64 -4.75
CA LYS A 97 -3.80 -3.39 -5.81
C LYS A 97 -2.28 -3.36 -5.60
N GLY A 98 -1.65 -4.54 -5.60
CA GLY A 98 -0.21 -4.68 -5.37
C GLY A 98 0.18 -4.90 -3.90
N ILE A 99 -0.78 -4.92 -2.98
CA ILE A 99 -0.54 -5.37 -1.61
C ILE A 99 -0.58 -6.90 -1.58
N GLN A 100 0.55 -7.54 -1.27
CA GLN A 100 0.68 -9.00 -1.22
C GLN A 100 -0.37 -9.67 -0.32
N LEU A 101 -0.70 -9.08 0.83
CA LEU A 101 -1.75 -9.59 1.72
C LEU A 101 -3.09 -9.72 0.97
N PHE A 102 -3.48 -8.70 0.20
CA PHE A 102 -4.75 -8.70 -0.52
C PHE A 102 -4.77 -9.73 -1.66
N ASP A 103 -3.64 -9.91 -2.36
CA ASP A 103 -3.51 -10.91 -3.40
C ASP A 103 -3.55 -12.34 -2.83
N ARG A 104 -2.97 -12.57 -1.64
CA ARG A 104 -3.10 -13.85 -0.93
C ARG A 104 -4.48 -14.07 -0.31
N ILE A 105 -5.21 -13.02 0.05
CA ILE A 105 -6.62 -13.14 0.45
C ILE A 105 -7.45 -13.60 -0.75
N LYS A 106 -7.28 -13.00 -1.94
CA LYS A 106 -7.96 -13.47 -3.18
C LYS A 106 -7.63 -14.92 -3.49
N LEU A 107 -6.40 -15.35 -3.23
CA LEU A 107 -5.95 -16.72 -3.42
C LEU A 107 -6.79 -17.74 -2.65
N PHE A 108 -7.36 -17.37 -1.51
CA PHE A 108 -8.24 -18.24 -0.72
C PHE A 108 -9.54 -18.60 -1.47
N TRP A 109 -10.02 -17.71 -2.34
CA TRP A 109 -11.22 -17.94 -3.17
C TRP A 109 -10.92 -18.53 -4.55
N MET A 110 -9.64 -18.67 -4.93
CA MET A 110 -9.26 -19.22 -6.23
C MET A 110 -9.02 -20.73 -6.13
N PRO A 111 -9.58 -21.55 -7.04
CA PRO A 111 -9.22 -22.96 -7.11
C PRO A 111 -7.77 -23.10 -7.59
N ALA A 112 -7.06 -24.11 -7.06
CA ALA A 112 -5.63 -24.33 -7.33
C ALA A 112 -5.26 -24.41 -8.83
N LYS A 113 -6.21 -24.74 -9.71
CA LYS A 113 -6.01 -24.82 -11.16
C LYS A 113 -5.93 -23.46 -11.87
N HIS A 114 -6.55 -22.42 -11.31
CA HIS A 114 -6.61 -21.07 -11.91
C HIS A 114 -5.68 -20.09 -11.18
N GLN A 115 -4.73 -20.62 -10.43
CA GLN A 115 -3.87 -19.83 -9.59
C GLN A 115 -2.83 -19.11 -10.45
N PRO A 116 -2.73 -17.78 -10.35
CA PRO A 116 -1.71 -17.03 -11.07
C PRO A 116 -0.31 -17.45 -10.60
N ASP A 117 0.65 -17.30 -11.51
CA ASP A 117 2.05 -17.73 -11.33
C ASP A 117 2.83 -16.75 -10.44
N PHE A 118 2.50 -16.73 -9.15
CA PHE A 118 3.24 -15.99 -8.13
C PHE A 118 4.51 -16.76 -7.72
N ILE A 119 5.65 -16.06 -7.64
CA ILE A 119 6.97 -16.63 -7.37
C ILE A 119 7.03 -17.38 -6.02
N TYR A 120 6.32 -16.87 -5.01
CA TYR A 120 6.29 -17.50 -3.69
C TYR A 120 5.56 -18.85 -3.68
N LEU A 121 4.64 -19.10 -4.61
CA LEU A 121 3.93 -20.37 -4.73
C LEU A 121 4.79 -21.50 -5.28
N ARG A 122 5.82 -21.15 -6.06
CA ARG A 122 6.81 -22.10 -6.57
C ARG A 122 7.70 -22.65 -5.46
N HIS A 123 7.88 -21.90 -4.37
CA HIS A 123 8.84 -22.20 -3.31
C HIS A 123 8.21 -22.60 -1.98
N VAL A 124 6.92 -22.30 -1.76
CA VAL A 124 6.23 -22.54 -0.47
C VAL A 124 4.90 -23.26 -0.71
N PRO A 125 4.60 -24.36 0.02
CA PRO A 125 3.36 -25.10 -0.16
C PRO A 125 2.13 -24.27 0.23
N LEU A 126 1.03 -24.40 -0.52
CA LEU A 126 -0.21 -23.61 -0.36
C LEU A 126 -0.77 -23.60 1.08
N ARG A 127 -0.69 -24.73 1.78
CA ARG A 127 -1.17 -24.83 3.17
C ARG A 127 -0.47 -23.85 4.11
N LYS A 128 0.85 -23.68 3.94
CA LYS A 128 1.65 -22.73 4.72
C LYS A 128 1.32 -21.29 4.33
N VAL A 129 1.09 -21.01 3.05
CA VAL A 129 0.63 -19.69 2.57
C VAL A 129 -0.71 -19.31 3.21
N HIS A 130 -1.68 -20.24 3.23
CA HIS A 130 -2.97 -19.97 3.87
C HIS A 130 -2.86 -19.77 5.39
N LEU A 131 -2.07 -20.60 6.08
CA LEU A 131 -1.80 -20.40 7.50
C LEU A 131 -1.21 -19.01 7.79
N PHE A 132 -0.25 -18.59 6.96
CA PHE A 132 0.37 -17.28 7.06
C PHE A 132 -0.64 -16.15 6.87
N THR A 133 -1.52 -16.25 5.85
CA THR A 133 -2.56 -15.24 5.62
C THR A 133 -3.57 -15.15 6.76
N VAL A 134 -3.93 -16.28 7.38
CA VAL A 134 -4.86 -16.30 8.52
C VAL A 134 -4.25 -15.57 9.71
N ILE A 135 -2.96 -15.76 9.98
CA ILE A 135 -2.24 -15.03 11.03
C ILE A 135 -2.20 -13.53 10.72
N GLN A 136 -1.92 -13.13 9.49
CA GLN A 136 -1.94 -11.71 9.11
C GLN A 136 -3.34 -11.10 9.22
N LEU A 137 -4.37 -11.83 8.81
CA LEU A 137 -5.75 -11.38 8.89
C LEU A 137 -6.21 -11.23 10.34
N SER A 138 -5.84 -12.16 11.23
CA SER A 138 -6.14 -12.05 12.66
C SER A 138 -5.45 -10.83 13.29
N CYS A 139 -4.20 -10.54 12.92
CA CYS A 139 -3.51 -9.33 13.33
C CYS A 139 -4.21 -8.06 12.83
N LEU A 140 -4.67 -8.04 11.58
CA LEU A 140 -5.40 -6.91 11.02
C LEU A 140 -6.74 -6.68 11.72
N VAL A 141 -7.50 -7.75 12.00
CA VAL A 141 -8.76 -7.68 12.75
C VAL A 141 -8.53 -7.16 14.16
N LEU A 142 -7.49 -7.65 14.85
CA LEU A 142 -7.12 -7.17 16.18
C LEU A 142 -6.78 -5.67 16.16
N LEU A 143 -5.97 -5.22 15.20
CA LEU A 143 -5.66 -3.80 15.03
C LEU A 143 -6.90 -2.97 14.70
N TRP A 144 -7.85 -3.49 13.91
CA TRP A 144 -9.10 -2.81 13.62
C TRP A 144 -9.94 -2.64 14.90
N ILE A 145 -10.15 -3.71 15.66
CA ILE A 145 -10.91 -3.67 16.92
C ILE A 145 -10.34 -2.59 17.85
N ILE A 146 -9.00 -2.54 17.99
CA ILE A 146 -8.39 -1.54 18.88
C ILE A 146 -8.44 -0.13 18.28
N LYS A 147 -8.31 0.02 16.96
CA LYS A 147 -8.48 1.32 16.28
C LYS A 147 -9.86 1.94 16.53
N VAL A 148 -10.91 1.12 16.57
CA VAL A 148 -12.29 1.59 16.85
C VAL A 148 -12.48 1.92 18.34
N SER A 149 -11.66 1.34 19.21
CA SER A 149 -11.68 1.61 20.64
C SER A 149 -11.09 2.99 20.98
N ARG A 150 -11.40 3.49 22.18
CA ARG A 150 -10.82 4.73 22.74
C ARG A 150 -9.30 4.65 22.93
N ALA A 151 -8.73 3.44 22.87
CA ALA A 151 -7.30 3.18 22.93
C ALA A 151 -6.54 3.48 21.61
N ALA A 152 -7.20 4.07 20.60
CA ALA A 152 -6.58 4.41 19.31
C ALA A 152 -5.30 5.27 19.43
N ILE A 153 -5.14 6.05 20.51
CA ILE A 153 -3.92 6.85 20.74
C ILE A 153 -2.65 6.00 20.93
N VAL A 154 -2.81 4.74 21.37
CA VAL A 154 -1.71 3.78 21.60
C VAL A 154 -1.29 3.08 20.29
N PHE A 155 -1.90 3.45 19.15
CA PHE A 155 -1.70 2.78 17.86
C PHE A 155 -0.23 2.53 17.46
N PRO A 156 0.71 3.49 17.64
CA PRO A 156 2.11 3.25 17.33
C PRO A 156 2.73 2.08 18.10
N MET A 157 2.40 1.94 19.40
CA MET A 157 2.90 0.83 20.23
C MET A 157 2.30 -0.51 19.79
N MET A 158 1.07 -0.52 19.29
CA MET A 158 0.44 -1.73 18.76
C MET A 158 1.04 -2.17 17.43
N VAL A 159 1.43 -1.24 16.57
CA VAL A 159 2.16 -1.56 15.34
C VAL A 159 3.52 -2.16 15.69
N LEU A 160 4.21 -1.63 16.71
CA LEU A 160 5.43 -2.26 17.23
C LEU A 160 5.17 -3.67 17.77
N ALA A 161 3.99 -3.93 18.34
CA ALA A 161 3.62 -5.27 18.80
C ALA A 161 3.61 -6.32 17.67
N LEU A 162 3.32 -5.91 16.43
CA LEU A 162 3.39 -6.80 15.26
C LEU A 162 4.81 -7.33 15.00
N VAL A 163 5.86 -6.61 15.43
CA VAL A 163 7.25 -7.09 15.32
C VAL A 163 7.46 -8.33 16.18
N PHE A 164 6.83 -8.39 17.36
CA PHE A 164 6.88 -9.60 18.20
C PHE A 164 6.10 -10.75 17.57
N VAL A 165 4.92 -10.48 16.99
CA VAL A 165 4.17 -11.51 16.24
C VAL A 165 5.01 -12.04 15.09
N ARG A 166 5.71 -11.16 14.37
CA ARG A 166 6.62 -11.54 13.29
C ARG A 166 7.75 -12.43 13.78
N LYS A 167 8.25 -12.21 15.00
CA LYS A 167 9.26 -13.04 15.63
C LYS A 167 8.71 -14.41 16.07
N LEU A 168 7.48 -14.46 16.56
CA LEU A 168 6.79 -15.71 16.91
C LEU A 168 6.55 -16.61 15.69
N MET A 169 6.45 -16.04 14.50
CA MET A 169 6.30 -16.82 13.26
C MET A 169 7.53 -17.67 12.92
N ASP A 170 8.71 -17.35 13.46
CA ASP A 170 9.92 -18.18 13.32
C ASP A 170 9.76 -19.58 13.94
N PHE A 171 8.77 -19.79 14.83
CA PHE A 171 8.48 -21.11 15.41
C PHE A 171 7.68 -22.03 14.46
N PHE A 172 6.85 -21.46 13.58
CA PHE A 172 5.94 -22.23 12.71
C PHE A 172 6.41 -22.31 11.25
N PHE A 173 7.28 -21.39 10.84
CA PHE A 173 7.78 -21.26 9.47
C PHE A 173 9.30 -21.33 9.43
N THR A 174 9.82 -21.98 8.39
CA THR A 174 11.27 -22.02 8.14
C THR A 174 11.73 -20.66 7.63
N LYS A 175 12.97 -20.24 7.94
CA LYS A 175 13.56 -18.98 7.44
C LYS A 175 13.43 -18.81 5.92
N ARG A 176 13.59 -19.89 5.16
CA ARG A 176 13.40 -19.90 3.70
C ARG A 176 11.95 -19.58 3.31
N GLU A 177 10.96 -20.27 3.88
CA GLU A 177 9.54 -20.03 3.56
C GLU A 177 9.16 -18.58 3.85
N LEU A 178 9.64 -18.10 4.99
CA LEU A 178 9.36 -16.78 5.50
C LEU A 178 10.06 -15.69 4.67
N SER A 179 11.26 -15.96 4.15
CA SER A 179 11.92 -15.06 3.19
C SER A 179 11.13 -14.92 1.89
N TRP A 180 10.48 -15.97 1.40
CA TRP A 180 9.63 -15.88 0.21
C TRP A 180 8.28 -15.18 0.47
N LEU A 181 7.77 -15.30 1.70
CA LEU A 181 6.48 -14.70 2.10
C LEU A 181 6.59 -13.24 2.58
N ASP A 182 7.76 -12.78 3.01
CA ASP A 182 7.95 -11.43 3.58
C ASP A 182 9.04 -10.60 2.89
N ASP A 183 9.59 -11.04 1.76
CA ASP A 183 10.71 -10.30 1.17
C ASP A 183 10.34 -8.87 0.78
N LEU A 184 11.28 -7.97 1.05
CA LEU A 184 11.21 -6.55 0.68
C LEU A 184 11.40 -6.33 -0.82
N MET A 185 11.98 -7.30 -1.52
CA MET A 185 12.29 -7.14 -2.94
C MET A 185 11.04 -7.35 -3.81
N PRO A 186 10.66 -6.37 -4.67
CA PRO A 186 9.42 -6.43 -5.43
C PRO A 186 9.38 -7.64 -6.37
N GLU A 187 8.23 -8.32 -6.41
CA GLU A 187 8.05 -9.57 -7.17
C GLU A 187 8.43 -9.44 -8.64
N SER A 188 8.14 -8.30 -9.27
CA SER A 188 8.49 -8.04 -10.67
C SER A 188 9.99 -8.05 -10.95
N LYS A 189 10.84 -7.69 -9.97
CA LYS A 189 12.30 -7.79 -10.09
C LYS A 189 12.78 -9.22 -9.88
N LYS A 190 12.20 -9.93 -8.90
CA LYS A 190 12.52 -11.33 -8.63
C LYS A 190 12.19 -12.23 -9.83
N LYS A 191 11.02 -12.03 -10.46
CA LYS A 191 10.61 -12.81 -11.63
C LYS A 191 11.62 -12.68 -12.76
N LYS A 192 12.01 -11.43 -13.07
CA LYS A 192 13.00 -11.13 -14.11
C LYS A 192 14.37 -11.77 -13.82
N LEU A 193 14.83 -11.78 -12.57
CA LEU A 193 16.10 -12.40 -12.20
C LEU A 193 16.03 -13.93 -12.32
N GLU A 194 14.96 -14.54 -11.80
CA GLU A 194 14.75 -15.98 -11.90
C GLU A 194 14.52 -16.47 -13.34
N ASP A 195 13.92 -15.66 -14.19
CA ASP A 195 13.73 -15.97 -15.61
C ASP A 195 15.07 -15.83 -16.35
N ALA A 196 15.86 -14.81 -16.03
CA ALA A 196 17.20 -14.61 -16.60
C ALA A 196 18.25 -15.64 -16.12
N GLU A 197 18.08 -16.26 -14.95
CA GLU A 197 18.94 -17.37 -14.49
C GLU A 197 18.59 -18.71 -15.16
N LYS A 198 17.41 -18.82 -15.78
CA LYS A 198 16.93 -20.05 -16.46
C LYS A 198 17.14 -20.00 -17.98
N GLU A 199 17.50 -18.85 -18.53
CA GLU A 199 17.97 -18.65 -19.91
C GLU A 199 19.49 -18.81 -20.01
#